data_AF-A0A7V9GJD8-F1
#
_entry.id   AF-A0A7V9GJD8-F1
#
_cell.length_a   1.000
_cell.length_b   1.000
_cell.length_c   1.000
_cell.angle_alpha   90.00
_cell.angle_beta   90.00
_cell.angle_gamma   90.00
#
_symmetry.space_group_name_H-M   'P 1'
#
loop_
_entity.id
_entity.type
_entity.pdbx_description
1 polymer ?
#
loop_
_entity_poly.entity_id
_entity_poly.type
_entity_poly.pdbx_seq_one_letter_code
_entity_poly.pdbx_strand_id
1 'polypeptide(L)'
;MMTNINRKLVLNTLIKHETLTIVDLKKYENLEMIPDNDLLNFLLNELIKSGHIEILNGVDPITYTITSKGILEGERLNESL
;
A
#
# COMPACT_ATOMS: atom_id res chain seq x y z
N MET A 1 9.41 -9.29 15.53
CA MET A 1 9.61 -9.79 14.16
C MET A 1 9.61 -8.55 13.28
N MET A 2 10.69 -8.28 12.55
CA MET A 2 10.77 -7.08 11.71
C MET A 2 9.99 -7.38 10.43
N THR A 3 8.80 -6.79 10.29
CA THR A 3 7.97 -6.96 9.10
C THR A 3 8.59 -6.12 7.99
N ASN A 4 9.28 -6.76 7.05
CA ASN A 4 9.77 -6.05 5.87
C ASN A 4 8.56 -5.62 5.04
N ILE A 5 8.45 -4.32 4.77
CA ILE A 5 7.41 -3.79 3.89
C ILE A 5 7.51 -4.48 2.52
N ASN A 6 6.37 -4.93 2.02
CA ASN A 6 6.27 -5.61 0.74
C ASN A 6 4.88 -5.37 0.13
N ARG A 7 4.72 -5.83 -1.11
CA ARG A 7 3.49 -5.67 -1.90
C ARG A 7 2.25 -6.23 -1.19
N LYS A 8 2.36 -7.44 -0.63
CA LYS A 8 1.26 -8.12 0.06
C LYS A 8 0.76 -7.31 1.25
N LEU A 9 1.70 -6.76 2.02
CA LEU A 9 1.42 -5.96 3.19
C LEU A 9 0.66 -4.67 2.83
N VAL A 10 1.19 -3.88 1.88
CA VAL A 10 0.54 -2.64 1.42
C VAL A 10 -0.86 -2.90 0.86
N LEU A 11 -1.02 -3.95 0.04
CA LEU A 11 -2.33 -4.32 -0.52
C LEU A 11 -3.31 -4.74 0.57
N ASN A 12 -2.90 -5.58 1.53
CA ASN A 12 -3.77 -5.99 2.63
C ASN A 12 -4.23 -4.81 3.49
N THR A 13 -3.33 -3.86 3.75
CA THR A 13 -3.65 -2.64 4.50
C THR A 13 -4.67 -1.78 3.75
N LEU A 14 -4.50 -1.60 2.43
CA LEU A 14 -5.46 -0.87 1.61
C LEU A 14 -6.76 -1.64 1.37
N ILE A 15 -6.77 -2.97 1.35
CA ILE A 15 -8.01 -3.78 1.30
C ILE A 15 -8.83 -3.56 2.57
N LYS A 16 -8.18 -3.49 3.73
CA LYS A 16 -8.85 -3.32 5.02
C LYS A 16 -9.41 -1.91 5.23
N HIS A 17 -8.70 -0.90 4.74
CA HIS A 17 -9.01 0.51 5.01
C HIS A 17 -9.58 1.26 3.80
N GLU A 18 -9.59 0.61 2.63
CA GLU A 18 -9.99 1.09 1.30
C GLU A 18 -9.15 2.24 0.75
N THR A 19 -8.88 3.25 1.57
CA THR A 19 -8.27 4.52 1.21
C THR A 19 -7.38 5.04 2.34
N LEU A 20 -6.11 5.36 2.06
CA LEU A 20 -5.15 5.80 3.07
C LEU A 20 -4.17 6.84 2.52
N THR A 21 -3.70 7.75 3.39
CA THR A 21 -2.56 8.63 3.07
C THR A 21 -1.24 7.89 3.24
N ILE A 22 -0.14 8.45 2.71
CA ILE A 22 1.20 7.89 2.97
C ILE A 22 1.55 7.89 4.47
N VAL A 23 1.03 8.86 5.23
CA VAL A 23 1.27 8.95 6.68
C VAL A 23 0.55 7.82 7.39
N ASP A 24 -0.67 7.51 7.01
CA ASP A 24 -1.43 6.41 7.61
C ASP A 24 -0.81 5.06 7.28
N LEU A 25 -0.38 4.87 6.02
CA LEU A 25 0.35 3.66 5.61
C LEU A 25 1.59 3.43 6.49
N LYS A 26 2.39 4.47 6.76
CA LYS A 26 3.57 4.34 7.64
C LYS A 26 3.21 3.91 9.06
N LYS A 27 2.08 4.39 9.60
CA LYS A 27 1.61 4.02 10.94
C LYS A 27 1.18 2.56 11.00
N TYR A 28 0.34 2.12 10.04
CA TYR A 28 -0.15 0.74 10.02
C TYR A 28 0.99 -0.27 9.84
N GLU A 29 2.03 0.12 9.12
CA GLU A 29 3.22 -0.72 8.92
C GLU A 29 4.29 -0.57 10.01
N ASN A 30 4.04 0.21 11.07
CA ASN A 30 5.02 0.51 12.13
C ASN A 30 6.36 1.03 11.59
N LEU A 31 6.34 1.77 10.47
CA LEU A 31 7.51 2.31 9.77
C LEU A 31 7.97 3.67 10.33
N GLU A 32 7.55 4.03 11.54
CA GLU A 32 7.77 5.35 12.13
C GLU A 32 9.25 5.67 12.41
N MET A 33 10.18 4.72 12.22
CA MET A 33 11.61 4.85 12.54
C MET A 33 12.55 4.43 11.37
N ILE A 34 12.84 5.39 10.46
CA ILE A 34 13.99 5.39 9.50
C ILE A 34 13.86 4.33 8.35
N PRO A 35 14.79 4.25 7.38
CA PRO A 35 14.85 4.86 6.04
C PRO A 35 13.88 4.29 4.98
N ASP A 36 12.88 3.49 5.35
CA ASP A 36 12.05 2.70 4.41
C ASP A 36 11.02 3.53 3.61
N ASN A 37 11.11 4.86 3.67
CA ASN A 37 10.31 5.76 2.86
C ASN A 37 10.53 5.53 1.37
N ASP A 38 11.77 5.28 0.95
CA ASP A 38 12.10 5.05 -0.45
C ASP A 38 11.53 3.71 -0.94
N LEU A 39 11.55 2.68 -0.08
CA LEU A 39 10.96 1.38 -0.41
C LEU A 39 9.42 1.47 -0.46
N LEU A 40 8.79 2.13 0.51
CA LEU A 40 7.34 2.38 0.48
C LEU A 40 6.95 3.18 -0.78
N ASN A 41 7.66 4.26 -1.08
CA ASN A 41 7.42 5.06 -2.29
C ASN A 41 7.63 4.25 -3.57
N PHE A 42 8.68 3.42 -3.62
CA PHE A 42 8.93 2.52 -4.73
C PHE A 42 7.77 1.53 -4.91
N LEU A 43 7.34 0.88 -3.83
CA LEU A 43 6.22 -0.06 -3.85
C LEU A 43 4.91 0.61 -4.28
N LEU A 44 4.60 1.79 -3.74
CA LEU A 44 3.41 2.57 -4.14
C LEU A 44 3.47 2.91 -5.63
N ASN A 45 4.60 3.38 -6.14
CA ASN A 45 4.77 3.67 -7.57
C ASN A 45 4.60 2.43 -8.43
N GLU A 46 5.16 1.28 -8.05
CA GLU A 46 4.99 0.04 -8.79
C GLU A 46 3.54 -0.46 -8.75
N LEU A 47 2.86 -0.33 -7.62
CA LEU A 47 1.43 -0.65 -7.49
C LEU A 47 0.54 0.25 -8.33
N ILE A 48 0.86 1.55 -8.42
CA ILE A 48 0.17 2.52 -9.29
C ILE A 48 0.39 2.15 -10.77
N LYS A 49 1.65 1.99 -11.20
CA LYS A 49 1.97 1.63 -12.60
C LYS A 49 1.31 0.33 -13.04
N SER A 50 1.20 -0.62 -12.12
CA SER A 50 0.55 -1.90 -12.39
C SER A 50 -0.97 -1.88 -12.22
N GLY A 51 -1.56 -0.74 -11.83
CA GLY A 51 -3.00 -0.51 -11.74
C GLY A 51 -3.68 -1.24 -10.57
N HIS A 52 -2.94 -1.52 -9.49
CA HIS A 52 -3.50 -2.17 -8.30
C HIS A 52 -4.02 -1.13 -7.30
N ILE A 53 -3.39 0.04 -7.26
CA ILE A 53 -3.85 1.18 -6.46
C ILE A 53 -3.87 2.42 -7.34
N GLU A 54 -4.63 3.43 -6.93
CA GLU A 54 -4.74 4.72 -7.61
C GLU A 54 -4.53 5.86 -6.63
N ILE A 55 -4.11 7.03 -7.13
CA ILE A 55 -4.11 8.27 -6.36
C ILE A 55 -5.47 8.95 -6.56
N LEU A 56 -6.13 9.32 -5.47
CA LEU A 56 -7.36 10.10 -5.53
C LEU A 56 -7.06 11.52 -6.00
N ASN A 57 -7.63 11.87 -7.16
CA ASN A 57 -7.46 13.20 -7.75
C ASN A 57 -8.21 14.27 -6.95
N GLY A 58 -7.57 15.44 -6.77
CA GLY A 58 -8.19 16.59 -6.11
C GLY A 58 -8.24 16.52 -4.59
N VAL A 59 -7.51 15.59 -3.96
CA VAL A 59 -7.42 15.44 -2.50
C VAL A 59 -6.00 15.81 -2.03
N ASP A 60 -5.92 16.60 -0.95
CA ASP A 60 -4.70 16.92 -0.22
C ASP A 60 -4.92 16.58 1.27
N PRO A 61 -4.08 15.73 1.90
CA PRO A 61 -2.86 15.11 1.38
C PRO A 61 -3.09 14.05 0.30
N ILE A 62 -2.01 13.72 -0.43
CA ILE A 62 -2.00 12.60 -1.40
C ILE A 62 -2.54 11.34 -0.72
N THR A 63 -3.58 10.79 -1.32
CA THR A 63 -4.33 9.67 -0.79
C THR A 63 -4.40 8.56 -1.83
N TYR A 64 -4.13 7.33 -1.40
CA TYR A 64 -4.13 6.14 -2.24
C TYR A 64 -5.40 5.32 -1.97
N THR A 65 -5.99 4.77 -3.02
CA THR A 65 -7.17 3.89 -2.93
C THR A 65 -6.91 2.57 -3.64
N ILE A 66 -7.48 1.49 -3.12
CA ILE A 66 -7.37 0.15 -3.71
C ILE A 66 -8.30 0.02 -4.92
N THR A 67 -7.83 -0.60 -5.99
CA THR A 67 -8.69 -0.97 -7.14
C THR A 67 -9.22 -2.39 -6.99
N SER A 68 -10.24 -2.77 -7.78
CA SER A 68 -10.66 -4.17 -7.87
C SER A 68 -9.53 -5.11 -8.26
N LYS A 69 -8.61 -4.65 -9.13
CA LYS A 69 -7.41 -5.42 -9.50
C LYS A 69 -6.47 -5.61 -8.31
N GLY A 70 -6.31 -4.57 -7.49
CA GLY A 70 -5.52 -4.62 -6.25
C GLY A 70 -6.09 -5.59 -5.23
N ILE A 71 -7.42 -5.64 -5.07
CA ILE A 71 -8.10 -6.59 -4.18
C ILE A 71 -7.77 -8.03 -4.61
N LEU A 72 -7.98 -8.37 -5.90
CA LEU A 72 -7.71 -9.71 -6.43
C LEU A 72 -6.24 -10.12 -6.26
N GLU A 73 -5.30 -9.19 -6.48
CA GLU A 73 -3.88 -9.47 -6.28
C GLU A 73 -3.54 -9.69 -4.80
N GLY A 74 -4.13 -8.92 -3.89
CA GLY A 74 -3.97 -9.12 -2.46
C GLY A 74 -4.49 -10.48 -2.01
N GLU A 75 -5.68 -10.88 -2.46
CA GLU A 75 -6.26 -12.21 -2.23
C GLU A 75 -5.33 -13.32 -2.74
N ARG A 76 -4.86 -13.23 -3.99
CA ARG A 76 -3.91 -14.19 -4.58
C ARG A 76 -2.62 -14.33 -3.76
N LEU A 77 -2.08 -13.23 -3.25
CA LEU A 77 -0.87 -13.23 -2.41
C LEU A 77 -1.14 -13.80 -1.00
N ASN A 78 -2.38 -13.76 -0.52
CA ASN A 78 -2.79 -14.40 0.72
C ASN A 78 -2.97 -15.92 0.56
N GLU A 79 -3.41 -16.38 -0.62
CA GLU A 79 -3.59 -17.80 -0.95
C GLU A 79 -2.28 -18.54 -1.29
N SER A 80 -1.23 -17.82 -1.68
CA SER A 80 0.07 -18.39 -2.09
C SER A 80 0.94 -18.89 -0.91
N LEU A 81 0.34 -19.56 0.07
CA LEU A 81 1.02 -20.18 1.23
C LEU A 81 1.86 -21.39 0.85
#